data_AF-A0A9P7XPI8-F1
#
_entry.id   AF-A0A9P7XPI8-F1
#
_cell.length_a   1.000
_cell.length_b   1.000
_cell.length_c   1.000
_cell.angle_alpha   90.00
_cell.angle_beta   90.00
_cell.angle_gamma   90.00
#
_symmetry.space_group_name_H-M   'P 1'
#
loop_
_entity.id
_entity.type
_entity.pdbx_description
1 polymer ?
#
loop_
_entity_poly.entity_id
_entity_poly.type
_entity_poly.pdbx_seq_one_letter_code
_entity_poly.pdbx_strand_id
1 'polypeptide(L)'
;MYSAAGIVTQNKAQLPAKVDGIMGLWYYATGSAVPILNVLRNNTLLSRNMIGIWLQSTTPNGQSGGSAGGEITFGGVDTTKFHGEITYVNCAGERPWSIPVGGITVGSTKINVNRALAAIDTGTTAMLVPRVISDAINGAIPGAIRVTTQEGRWYMPCSGDTVVTMTFGTLTFQIPYTHLALQSERSKTQQGDYCLSAVMFPSGSNVP
;
A
#
# COMPACT_ATOMS: atom_id res chain seq x y z
N MET A 1 -12.26 4.52 31.81
CA MET A 1 -10.98 3.80 31.66
C MET A 1 -10.71 3.72 30.17
N TYR A 2 -9.69 4.40 29.67
CA TYR A 2 -9.32 4.34 28.25
C TYR A 2 -8.38 3.15 28.06
N SER A 3 -8.68 2.26 27.11
CA SER A 3 -7.84 1.11 26.77
C SER A 3 -7.15 1.33 25.44
N ALA A 4 -5.91 0.85 25.31
CA ALA A 4 -5.16 0.82 24.05
C ALA A 4 -5.47 -0.41 23.18
N ALA A 5 -6.22 -1.37 23.73
CA ALA A 5 -6.59 -2.62 23.06
C ALA A 5 -8.06 -2.96 23.31
N GLY A 6 -8.69 -3.62 22.34
CA GLY A 6 -10.04 -4.17 22.43
C GLY A 6 -10.01 -5.69 22.21
N ILE A 7 -10.86 -6.42 22.92
CA ILE A 7 -11.09 -7.85 22.68
C ILE A 7 -12.16 -7.98 21.60
N VAL A 8 -11.85 -8.72 20.53
CA VAL A 8 -12.81 -9.02 19.47
C VAL A 8 -13.69 -10.19 19.92
N THR A 9 -14.98 -9.93 20.12
CA THR A 9 -15.98 -10.96 20.49
C THR A 9 -16.87 -11.39 19.31
N GLN A 10 -16.83 -10.64 18.21
CA GLN A 10 -17.43 -11.01 16.93
C GLN A 10 -16.44 -10.68 15.83
N ASN A 11 -15.99 -11.69 15.09
CA ASN A 11 -15.09 -11.49 13.97
C ASN A 11 -15.83 -11.65 12.64
N LYS A 12 -15.87 -10.58 11.84
CA LYS A 12 -16.29 -10.62 10.42
C LYS A 12 -15.13 -10.38 9.45
N ALA A 13 -13.93 -10.08 9.97
CA ALA A 13 -12.73 -9.85 9.17
C ALA A 13 -12.05 -11.19 8.85
N GLN A 14 -11.72 -11.40 7.57
CA GLN A 14 -10.94 -12.54 7.12
C GLN A 14 -9.45 -12.20 7.21
N LEU A 15 -8.90 -12.23 8.43
CA LEU A 15 -7.44 -12.08 8.62
C LEU A 15 -6.71 -13.33 8.13
N PRO A 16 -5.44 -13.21 7.69
CA PRO A 16 -4.61 -14.38 7.39
C PRO A 16 -4.54 -15.32 8.60
N ALA A 17 -4.44 -16.64 8.35
CA ALA A 17 -4.51 -17.65 9.39
C ALA A 17 -3.45 -17.55 10.52
N LYS A 18 -2.39 -16.75 10.30
CA LYS A 18 -1.31 -16.50 11.28
C LYS A 18 -1.39 -15.11 11.94
N VAL A 19 -2.50 -14.41 11.77
CA VAL A 19 -2.70 -13.04 12.27
C VAL A 19 -3.90 -13.03 13.20
N ASP A 20 -3.63 -12.84 14.49
CA ASP A 20 -4.67 -12.85 15.55
C ASP A 20 -5.42 -11.51 15.67
N GLY A 21 -4.86 -10.42 15.12
CA GLY A 21 -5.45 -9.09 15.23
C GLY A 21 -4.71 -8.02 14.45
N ILE A 22 -5.16 -6.77 14.62
CA ILE A 22 -4.62 -5.59 13.96
C ILE A 22 -4.17 -4.58 15.03
N MET A 23 -2.95 -4.08 14.90
CA MET A 23 -2.46 -2.92 15.65
C MET A 23 -2.51 -1.68 14.75
N GLY A 24 -3.51 -0.82 14.94
CA GLY A 24 -3.62 0.42 14.17
C GLY A 24 -2.50 1.41 14.53
N LEU A 25 -1.77 1.89 13.52
CA LEU A 25 -0.69 2.87 13.66
C LEU A 25 -1.11 4.29 13.24
N TRP A 26 -2.41 4.55 13.19
CA TRP A 26 -2.98 5.89 13.04
C TRP A 26 -2.91 6.64 14.39
N TYR A 27 -2.83 7.97 14.40
CA TYR A 27 -2.61 8.77 15.63
C TYR A 27 -3.79 9.65 16.07
N TYR A 28 -4.92 9.66 15.37
CA TYR A 28 -6.14 10.32 15.87
C TYR A 28 -6.95 9.37 16.75
N ALA A 29 -7.85 9.82 17.61
CA ALA A 29 -8.72 8.87 18.32
C ALA A 29 -9.91 8.49 17.41
N THR A 30 -10.22 7.20 17.28
CA THR A 30 -11.49 6.74 16.71
C THR A 30 -12.36 6.19 17.85
N GLY A 31 -13.46 6.89 18.16
CA GLY A 31 -14.30 6.53 19.30
C GLY A 31 -13.58 6.74 20.64
N SER A 32 -13.70 5.77 21.54
CA SER A 32 -13.15 5.84 22.91
C SER A 32 -11.78 5.18 23.08
N ALA A 33 -11.18 4.61 22.04
CA ALA A 33 -9.86 4.00 22.14
C ALA A 33 -8.74 5.05 21.98
N VAL A 34 -7.67 4.93 22.77
CA VAL A 34 -6.48 5.76 22.62
C VAL A 34 -5.51 5.03 21.68
N PRO A 35 -5.07 5.63 20.57
CA PRO A 35 -4.12 4.98 19.67
C PRO A 35 -2.81 4.66 20.34
N ILE A 36 -2.21 3.54 19.97
CA ILE A 36 -0.95 3.08 20.57
C ILE A 36 0.17 4.12 20.42
N LEU A 37 0.25 4.80 19.28
CA LEU A 37 1.26 5.85 19.08
C LEU A 37 1.09 7.03 20.05
N ASN A 38 -0.14 7.35 20.46
CA ASN A 38 -0.41 8.38 21.45
C ASN A 38 0.00 7.92 22.85
N VAL A 39 -0.22 6.65 23.18
CA VAL A 39 0.25 6.05 24.44
C VAL A 39 1.78 6.10 24.51
N LEU A 40 2.47 5.66 23.46
CA LEU A 40 3.93 5.64 23.39
C LEU A 40 4.52 7.05 23.51
N ARG A 41 3.94 8.02 22.80
CA ARG A 41 4.32 9.43 22.87
C ARG A 41 4.09 10.04 24.26
N ASN A 42 2.89 9.88 24.81
CA ASN A 42 2.49 10.54 26.06
C ASN A 42 3.24 10.01 27.28
N ASN A 43 3.67 8.74 27.24
CA ASN A 43 4.51 8.14 28.27
C ASN A 43 6.02 8.29 27.98
N THR A 44 6.41 9.08 26.98
CA THR A 44 7.82 9.34 26.64
C THR A 44 8.65 8.08 26.37
N LEU A 45 8.02 7.03 25.82
CA LEU A 45 8.65 5.73 25.59
C LEU A 45 9.44 5.68 24.27
N LEU A 46 9.40 6.75 23.48
CA LEU A 46 10.08 6.84 22.19
C LEU A 46 11.19 7.88 22.26
N SER A 47 12.39 7.53 21.77
CA SER A 47 13.50 8.49 21.62
C SER A 47 13.12 9.65 20.68
N ARG A 48 12.33 9.36 19.65
CA ARG A 48 11.72 10.33 18.73
C ARG A 48 10.28 9.90 18.45
N ASN A 49 9.35 10.85 18.33
CA ASN A 49 7.95 10.54 18.02
C ASN A 49 7.77 10.16 16.53
N MET A 50 8.32 9.01 16.14
CA MET A 50 8.27 8.46 14.79
C MET A 50 8.33 6.94 14.80
N ILE A 51 7.92 6.36 13.67
CA ILE A 51 8.05 4.94 13.37
C ILE A 51 8.71 4.79 11.99
N GLY A 52 9.61 3.82 11.87
CA GLY A 52 10.17 3.36 10.61
C GLY A 52 9.56 2.01 10.27
N ILE A 53 9.20 1.79 9.00
CA ILE A 53 8.69 0.51 8.54
C ILE A 53 9.45 0.10 7.29
N TRP A 54 10.00 -1.10 7.33
CA TRP A 54 10.60 -1.76 6.18
C TRP A 54 9.86 -3.06 5.91
N LEU A 55 9.46 -3.29 4.67
CA LEU A 55 8.80 -4.53 4.25
C LEU A 55 9.65 -5.18 3.17
N GLN A 56 9.91 -6.48 3.32
CA GLN A 56 10.62 -7.25 2.31
C GLN A 56 9.72 -7.44 1.10
N SER A 57 10.19 -7.05 -0.09
CA SER A 57 9.49 -7.37 -1.33
C SER A 57 9.46 -8.88 -1.52
N THR A 58 8.29 -9.43 -1.86
CA THR A 58 8.15 -10.83 -2.23
C THR A 58 8.92 -11.08 -3.53
N THR A 59 9.74 -12.12 -3.56
CA THR A 59 10.37 -12.53 -4.82
C THR A 59 9.29 -12.94 -5.83
N PRO A 60 9.55 -12.91 -7.16
CA PRO A 60 8.61 -13.37 -8.18
C PRO A 60 8.05 -14.79 -7.96
N ASN A 61 8.73 -15.60 -7.14
CA ASN A 61 8.31 -16.96 -6.81
C ASN A 61 7.55 -17.06 -5.46
N GLY A 62 7.19 -15.92 -4.86
CA GLY A 62 6.49 -15.86 -3.57
C GLY A 62 7.30 -16.37 -2.37
N GLN A 63 8.60 -16.58 -2.54
CA GLN A 63 9.47 -17.09 -1.48
C GLN A 63 10.16 -15.95 -0.76
N SER A 64 9.86 -15.80 0.53
CA SER A 64 10.74 -15.12 1.48
C SER A 64 11.85 -16.11 1.83
N GLY A 65 13.07 -15.88 1.36
CA GLY A 65 14.21 -16.81 1.50
C GLY A 65 14.72 -16.97 2.94
N GLY A 66 13.86 -17.38 3.88
CA GLY A 66 14.19 -17.61 5.28
C GLY A 66 14.45 -16.34 6.12
N SER A 67 14.40 -15.15 5.53
CA SER A 67 14.62 -13.87 6.22
C SER A 67 13.34 -13.27 6.79
N ALA A 68 13.46 -12.34 7.74
CA ALA A 68 12.32 -11.58 8.28
C ALA A 68 11.54 -10.88 7.14
N GLY A 69 10.22 -11.04 7.13
CA GLY A 69 9.34 -10.47 6.09
C GLY A 69 9.16 -8.94 6.16
N GLY A 70 9.65 -8.32 7.23
CA GLY A 70 9.58 -6.88 7.47
C GLY A 70 10.03 -6.55 8.89
N GLU A 71 10.15 -5.25 9.18
CA GLU A 71 10.54 -4.71 10.48
C GLU A 71 9.79 -3.39 10.73
N ILE A 72 9.38 -3.19 11.99
CA ILE A 72 8.94 -1.89 12.49
C ILE A 72 9.91 -1.39 13.56
N THR A 73 10.43 -0.19 13.36
CA THR A 73 11.31 0.51 14.30
C THR A 73 10.50 1.58 15.02
N PHE A 74 10.24 1.41 16.32
CA PHE A 74 9.64 2.46 17.15
C PHE A 74 10.73 3.42 17.63
N GLY A 75 10.49 4.73 17.51
CA GLY A 75 11.42 5.74 18.03
C GLY A 75 12.49 6.21 17.04
N GLY A 76 12.49 5.70 15.80
CA GLY A 76 13.51 5.98 14.80
C GLY A 76 13.28 5.25 13.49
N VAL A 77 14.36 5.02 12.75
CA VAL A 77 14.43 4.24 11.52
C VAL A 77 15.67 3.34 11.59
N ASP A 78 15.60 2.14 11.03
CA ASP A 78 16.79 1.30 10.85
C ASP A 78 17.52 1.70 9.55
N THR A 79 18.69 2.32 9.70
CA THR A 79 19.53 2.77 8.58
C THR A 79 20.14 1.64 7.76
N THR A 80 20.08 0.39 8.25
CA THR A 80 20.52 -0.79 7.48
C THR A 80 19.49 -1.23 6.44
N LYS A 81 18.27 -0.68 6.49
CA LYS A 81 17.14 -1.08 5.64
C LYS A 81 16.91 -0.20 4.42
N PHE A 82 17.67 0.89 4.28
CA PHE A 82 17.57 1.81 3.15
C PHE A 82 18.95 2.37 2.78
N HIS A 83 19.03 2.99 1.61
CA HIS A 83 20.23 3.67 1.12
C HIS A 83 19.95 5.16 0.91
N GLY A 84 20.99 5.97 1.04
CA GLY A 84 20.89 7.41 0.86
C GLY A 84 20.12 8.11 2.00
N GLU A 85 19.57 9.27 1.70
CA GLU A 85 18.86 10.10 2.66
C GLU A 85 17.33 9.93 2.56
N ILE A 86 16.64 10.12 3.69
CA ILE A 86 15.17 10.10 3.73
C ILE A 86 14.65 11.43 3.17
N THR A 87 13.82 11.34 2.12
CA THR A 87 13.04 12.47 1.65
C THR A 87 11.72 12.55 2.42
N TYR A 88 11.42 13.74 2.96
CA TYR A 88 10.19 13.97 3.73
C TYR A 88 9.14 14.70 2.89
N VAL A 89 7.89 14.26 3.01
CA VAL A 89 6.72 14.92 2.43
C VAL A 89 5.73 15.21 3.56
N ASN A 90 5.26 16.45 3.64
CA ASN A 90 4.29 16.82 4.66
C ASN A 90 2.96 16.10 4.43
N CYS A 91 2.39 15.58 5.52
CA CYS A 91 1.02 15.08 5.48
C CYS A 91 0.04 16.21 5.15
N ALA A 92 -1.05 15.88 4.47
CA ALA A 92 -2.11 16.80 4.09
C ALA A 92 -3.48 16.13 4.21
N GLY A 93 -4.52 16.95 4.38
CA GLY A 93 -5.89 16.48 4.59
C GLY A 93 -6.18 16.11 6.04
N GLU A 94 -7.35 15.52 6.26
CA GLU A 94 -7.87 15.20 7.60
C GLU A 94 -7.50 13.77 8.06
N ARG A 95 -7.02 12.93 7.14
CA ARG A 95 -6.60 11.56 7.42
C ARG A 95 -5.10 11.51 7.70
N PRO A 96 -4.65 10.77 8.74
CA PRO A 96 -3.25 10.66 9.05
C PRO A 96 -2.54 9.86 7.97
N TRP A 97 -1.22 10.04 7.86
CA TRP A 97 -0.38 9.38 6.86
C TRP A 97 -0.82 9.62 5.41
N SER A 98 -1.61 10.67 5.17
CA SER A 98 -2.05 11.06 3.83
C SER A 98 -1.10 12.12 3.27
N ILE A 99 -0.58 11.89 2.07
CA ILE A 99 0.35 12.79 1.39
C ILE A 99 -0.18 13.23 0.02
N PRO A 100 0.13 14.46 -0.44
CA PRO A 100 -0.28 14.93 -1.77
C PRO A 100 0.34 14.11 -2.90
N VAL A 101 -0.48 13.71 -3.87
CA VAL A 101 -0.03 13.10 -5.12
C VAL A 101 0.19 14.21 -6.14
N GLY A 102 1.44 14.37 -6.60
CA GLY A 102 1.81 15.38 -7.61
C GLY A 102 1.46 14.97 -9.04
N GLY A 103 1.39 13.67 -9.32
CA GLY A 103 1.18 13.15 -10.67
C GLY A 103 1.41 11.65 -10.78
N ILE A 104 0.76 11.04 -11.76
CA ILE A 104 0.95 9.63 -12.15
C ILE A 104 1.24 9.58 -13.65
N THR A 105 2.25 8.82 -14.05
CA THR A 105 2.59 8.57 -15.46
C THR A 105 2.80 7.07 -15.68
N VAL A 106 2.22 6.51 -16.73
CA VAL A 106 2.38 5.10 -17.12
C VAL A 106 3.08 5.06 -18.47
N GLY A 107 4.34 4.61 -18.51
CA GLY A 107 5.19 4.78 -19.68
C GLY A 107 5.30 6.26 -20.07
N SER A 108 4.74 6.65 -21.22
CA SER A 108 4.65 8.05 -21.67
C SER A 108 3.31 8.72 -21.37
N THR A 109 2.33 7.99 -20.84
CA THR A 109 0.95 8.46 -20.67
C THR A 109 0.77 9.11 -19.31
N LYS A 110 0.46 10.41 -19.28
CA LYS A 110 0.14 11.14 -18.05
C LYS A 110 -1.30 10.86 -17.63
N ILE A 111 -1.49 10.49 -16.37
CA ILE A 111 -2.81 10.27 -15.77
C ILE A 111 -3.16 11.51 -14.95
N ASN A 112 -4.33 12.09 -15.21
CA ASN A 112 -4.80 13.26 -14.48
C ASN A 112 -5.24 12.88 -13.07
N VAL A 113 -4.53 13.40 -12.07
CA VAL A 113 -4.85 13.26 -10.65
C VAL A 113 -5.12 14.66 -10.06
N ASN A 114 -6.39 15.07 -10.05
CA ASN A 114 -6.75 16.40 -9.58
C ASN A 114 -6.78 16.46 -8.05
N ARG A 115 -5.81 17.14 -7.44
CA ARG A 115 -5.70 17.38 -5.97
C ARG A 115 -5.86 16.09 -5.15
N ALA A 116 -5.26 15.00 -5.64
CA ALA A 116 -5.35 13.70 -4.98
C ALA A 116 -4.46 13.63 -3.73
N LEU A 117 -4.95 12.90 -2.72
CA LEU A 117 -4.18 12.48 -1.55
C LEU A 117 -4.04 10.96 -1.60
N ALA A 118 -2.90 10.44 -1.14
CA ALA A 118 -2.66 9.02 -0.97
C ALA A 118 -2.37 8.73 0.51
N ALA A 119 -3.09 7.78 1.09
CA ALA A 119 -2.77 7.24 2.41
C ALA A 119 -1.65 6.20 2.28
N ILE A 120 -0.62 6.31 3.12
CA ILE A 120 0.42 5.30 3.24
C ILE A 120 -0.06 4.24 4.23
N ASP A 121 -0.60 3.14 3.71
CA ASP A 121 -1.30 2.12 4.47
C ASP A 121 -0.58 0.77 4.40
N THR A 122 0.10 0.39 5.48
CA THR A 122 0.79 -0.90 5.59
C THR A 122 -0.15 -2.10 5.73
N GLY A 123 -1.44 -1.87 5.98
CA GLY A 123 -2.46 -2.91 6.07
C GLY A 123 -3.03 -3.35 4.72
N THR A 124 -2.67 -2.65 3.63
CA THR A 124 -3.20 -2.91 2.30
C THR A 124 -2.11 -3.45 1.37
N THR A 125 -2.34 -4.63 0.78
CA THR A 125 -1.39 -5.29 -0.13
C THR A 125 -1.24 -4.60 -1.49
N ALA A 126 -2.34 -4.07 -2.03
CA ALA A 126 -2.43 -3.50 -3.37
C ALA A 126 -2.58 -1.97 -3.34
N MET A 127 -2.24 -1.31 -4.44
CA MET A 127 -2.54 0.11 -4.61
C MET A 127 -4.03 0.28 -4.91
N LEU A 128 -4.79 0.73 -3.92
CA LEU A 128 -6.21 1.02 -4.08
C LEU A 128 -6.41 2.45 -4.59
N VAL A 129 -7.09 2.59 -5.72
CA VAL A 129 -7.36 3.88 -6.36
C VAL A 129 -8.81 3.98 -6.84
N PRO A 130 -9.34 5.19 -7.08
CA PRO A 130 -10.65 5.35 -7.70
C PRO A 130 -10.71 4.61 -9.05
N ARG A 131 -11.89 4.10 -9.41
CA ARG A 131 -12.10 3.32 -10.65
C ARG A 131 -11.52 4.00 -11.89
N VAL A 132 -11.77 5.30 -12.05
CA VAL A 132 -11.26 6.08 -13.20
C VAL A 132 -9.73 6.05 -13.27
N ILE A 133 -9.05 6.10 -12.11
CA ILE A 133 -7.59 6.05 -12.03
C ILE A 133 -7.08 4.62 -12.26
N SER A 134 -7.74 3.59 -11.70
CA SER A 134 -7.38 2.18 -11.95
C SER A 134 -7.50 1.83 -13.43
N ASP A 135 -8.63 2.21 -14.06
CA ASP A 135 -8.87 1.95 -15.47
C ASP A 135 -7.88 2.73 -16.36
N ALA A 136 -7.52 3.97 -15.99
CA ALA A 136 -6.55 4.77 -16.73
C ALA A 136 -5.11 4.24 -16.59
N ILE A 137 -4.71 3.77 -15.40
CA ILE A 137 -3.38 3.18 -15.19
C ILE A 137 -3.27 1.85 -15.91
N ASN A 138 -4.21 0.93 -15.65
CA ASN A 138 -4.16 -0.41 -16.22
C ASN A 138 -4.40 -0.40 -17.73
N GLY A 139 -5.33 0.44 -18.23
CA GLY A 139 -5.57 0.57 -19.67
C GLY A 139 -4.40 1.15 -20.46
N ALA A 140 -3.44 1.79 -19.79
CA ALA A 140 -2.20 2.25 -20.40
C ALA A 140 -1.09 1.18 -20.45
N ILE A 141 -1.30 0.01 -19.84
CA ILE A 141 -0.36 -1.12 -19.88
C ILE A 141 -0.68 -2.02 -21.07
N PRO A 142 0.27 -2.26 -22.00
CA PRO A 142 0.06 -3.14 -23.15
C PRO A 142 -0.37 -4.55 -22.74
N GLY A 143 -1.44 -5.04 -23.37
CA GLY A 143 -1.98 -6.37 -23.10
C GLY A 143 -2.79 -6.49 -21.82
N ALA A 144 -2.95 -5.43 -21.01
CA ALA A 144 -3.82 -5.50 -19.84
C ALA A 144 -5.30 -5.64 -20.24
N ILE A 145 -6.03 -6.43 -19.47
CA ILE A 145 -7.43 -6.77 -19.69
C ILE A 145 -8.26 -6.50 -18.44
N ARG A 146 -9.38 -5.79 -18.63
CA ARG A 146 -10.37 -5.53 -17.57
C ARG A 146 -11.30 -6.73 -17.45
N VAL A 147 -11.45 -7.25 -16.24
CA VAL A 147 -12.40 -8.36 -15.99
C VAL A 147 -13.75 -7.76 -15.63
N THR A 148 -14.76 -8.02 -16.47
CA THR A 148 -16.12 -7.48 -16.27
C THR A 148 -16.92 -8.25 -15.23
N THR A 149 -16.56 -9.50 -14.95
CA THR A 149 -17.21 -10.36 -13.97
C THR A 149 -16.71 -10.16 -12.54
N GLN A 150 -15.58 -9.46 -12.36
CA GLN A 150 -15.01 -9.14 -11.05
C GLN A 150 -14.72 -7.64 -11.01
N GLU A 151 -15.63 -6.87 -10.43
CA GLU A 151 -15.54 -5.42 -10.44
C GLU A 151 -14.20 -4.89 -9.94
N GLY A 152 -13.57 -4.02 -10.74
CA GLY A 152 -12.37 -3.29 -10.30
C GLY A 152 -11.07 -4.07 -10.42
N ARG A 153 -11.10 -5.30 -10.98
CA ARG A 153 -9.91 -6.11 -11.21
C ARG A 153 -9.46 -6.05 -12.67
N TRP A 154 -8.15 -5.94 -12.83
CA TRP A 154 -7.44 -5.99 -14.10
C TRP A 154 -6.40 -7.10 -14.05
N TYR A 155 -6.24 -7.82 -15.15
CA TYR A 155 -5.11 -8.72 -15.35
C TYR A 155 -4.19 -8.11 -16.39
N MET A 156 -2.89 -8.32 -16.23
CA MET A 156 -1.85 -7.87 -17.16
C MET A 156 -0.92 -9.04 -17.47
N PRO A 157 -0.19 -9.02 -18.60
CA PRO A 157 0.82 -10.04 -18.87
C PRO A 157 1.76 -10.19 -17.67
N CYS A 158 2.12 -11.41 -17.27
CA CYS A 158 2.98 -11.60 -16.09
C CYS A 158 4.40 -11.04 -16.28
N SER A 159 4.80 -10.74 -17.52
CA SER A 159 6.05 -10.07 -17.88
C SER A 159 5.79 -8.84 -18.75
N GLY A 160 6.65 -7.84 -18.60
CA GLY A 160 6.55 -6.56 -19.31
C GLY A 160 7.55 -5.56 -18.74
N ASP A 161 7.60 -4.37 -19.33
CA ASP A 161 8.58 -3.33 -19.05
C ASP A 161 7.94 -1.96 -18.75
N THR A 162 6.61 -1.87 -18.77
CA THR A 162 5.90 -0.62 -18.49
C THR A 162 6.13 -0.18 -17.03
N VAL A 163 6.71 1.01 -16.87
CA VAL A 163 6.97 1.61 -15.56
C VAL A 163 5.84 2.58 -15.21
N VAL A 164 5.35 2.48 -13.97
CA VAL A 164 4.44 3.49 -13.39
C VAL A 164 5.25 4.43 -12.53
N THR A 165 5.25 5.72 -12.86
CA THR A 165 5.92 6.77 -12.09
C THR A 165 4.90 7.57 -11.31
N MET A 166 5.13 7.73 -10.01
CA MET A 166 4.32 8.57 -9.12
C MET A 166 5.19 9.67 -8.51
N THR A 167 4.59 10.82 -8.21
CA THR A 167 5.29 11.93 -7.55
C THR A 167 4.57 12.35 -6.27
N PHE A 168 5.34 12.71 -5.25
CA PHE A 168 4.89 13.19 -3.95
C PHE A 168 5.79 14.35 -3.52
N GLY A 169 5.34 15.59 -3.71
CA GLY A 169 6.23 16.75 -3.54
C GLY A 169 7.42 16.70 -4.51
N THR A 170 8.65 16.69 -3.98
CA THR A 170 9.88 16.54 -4.77
C THR A 170 10.28 15.07 -5.01
N LEU A 171 9.63 14.12 -4.32
CA LEU A 171 9.93 12.71 -4.47
C LEU A 171 9.29 12.17 -5.75
N THR A 172 10.10 11.54 -6.59
CA THR A 172 9.63 10.76 -7.75
C THR A 172 9.93 9.29 -7.50
N PHE A 173 8.90 8.45 -7.54
CA PHE A 173 9.01 7.01 -7.31
C PHE A 173 8.61 6.25 -8.57
N GLN A 174 9.50 5.37 -9.02
CA GLN A 174 9.23 4.46 -10.14
C GLN A 174 8.87 3.09 -9.59
N ILE A 175 7.68 2.61 -9.96
CA ILE A 175 7.19 1.29 -9.63
C ILE A 175 7.51 0.38 -10.82
N PRO A 176 8.44 -0.59 -10.65
CA PRO A 176 8.77 -1.53 -11.71
C PRO A 176 7.56 -2.40 -12.06
N TYR A 177 7.50 -2.86 -13.32
CA TYR A 177 6.44 -3.75 -13.81
C TYR A 177 6.24 -4.98 -12.92
N THR A 178 7.34 -5.54 -12.42
CA THR A 178 7.34 -6.73 -11.54
C THR A 178 6.61 -6.52 -10.21
N HIS A 179 6.47 -5.27 -9.74
CA HIS A 179 5.70 -4.94 -8.55
C HIS A 179 4.22 -4.68 -8.85
N LEU A 180 3.86 -4.48 -10.12
CA LEU A 180 2.48 -4.32 -10.56
C LEU A 180 1.84 -5.66 -10.91
N ALA A 181 2.60 -6.59 -11.51
CA ALA A 181 2.14 -7.93 -11.86
C ALA A 181 2.27 -8.89 -10.67
N LEU A 182 1.17 -9.13 -9.94
CA LEU A 182 1.14 -10.00 -8.77
C LEU A 182 1.32 -11.48 -9.17
N GLN A 183 2.56 -11.97 -9.09
CA GLN A 183 2.93 -13.32 -9.51
C GLN A 183 2.22 -14.43 -8.70
N SER A 184 1.84 -14.13 -7.45
CA SER A 184 1.05 -15.05 -6.61
C SER A 184 -0.38 -15.28 -7.13
N GLU A 185 -0.88 -14.38 -7.99
CA GLU A 185 -2.24 -14.43 -8.55
C GLU A 185 -2.17 -14.56 -10.09
N ARG A 186 -1.38 -15.54 -10.55
CA ARG A 186 -1.22 -15.89 -11.96
C ARG A 186 -2.35 -16.79 -12.46
N SER A 187 -2.81 -16.50 -13.67
CA SER A 187 -3.77 -17.28 -14.44
C SER A 187 -3.20 -17.59 -15.82
N LYS A 188 -3.23 -18.87 -16.22
CA LYS A 188 -2.84 -19.29 -17.56
C LYS A 188 -4.03 -19.16 -18.51
N THR A 189 -3.85 -18.44 -19.61
CA THR A 189 -4.85 -18.30 -20.66
C THR A 189 -4.32 -18.88 -21.98
N GLN A 190 -5.17 -19.02 -22.99
CA GLN A 190 -4.73 -19.38 -24.35
C GLN A 190 -3.81 -18.33 -24.97
N GLN A 191 -3.84 -17.08 -24.47
CA GLN A 191 -3.07 -15.94 -24.96
C GLN A 191 -1.76 -15.73 -24.17
N GLY A 192 -1.47 -16.60 -23.20
CA GLY A 192 -0.29 -16.52 -22.35
C GLY A 192 -0.62 -16.39 -20.86
N ASP A 193 0.40 -16.03 -20.08
CA ASP A 193 0.31 -15.89 -18.63
C ASP A 193 -0.10 -14.48 -18.22
N TYR A 194 -1.17 -14.40 -17.44
CA TYR A 194 -1.71 -13.15 -16.93
C TYR A 194 -1.66 -13.14 -15.41
N CYS A 195 -1.28 -12.02 -14.84
CA CYS A 195 -1.17 -11.79 -13.40
C CYS A 195 -2.16 -10.71 -12.99
N LEU A 196 -2.74 -10.84 -11.79
CA LEU A 196 -3.58 -9.79 -11.24
C LEU A 196 -2.76 -8.49 -11.11
N SER A 197 -3.32 -7.36 -11.54
CA SER A 197 -2.71 -6.05 -11.35
C SER A 197 -2.81 -5.61 -9.90
N ALA A 198 -1.71 -5.13 -9.34
CA ALA A 198 -1.64 -4.52 -8.02
C ALA A 198 -2.33 -3.14 -7.94
N VAL A 199 -2.84 -2.59 -9.06
CA VAL A 199 -3.58 -1.33 -9.09
C VAL A 199 -5.07 -1.62 -9.21
N MET A 200 -5.78 -1.56 -8.09
CA MET A 200 -7.15 -2.05 -7.99
C MET A 200 -8.12 -0.95 -7.58
N PHE A 201 -9.38 -1.12 -7.99
CA PHE A 201 -10.50 -0.43 -7.36
C PHE A 201 -11.12 -1.38 -6.31
N PRO A 202 -11.28 -0.96 -5.05
CA PRO A 202 -11.90 -1.83 -4.05
C PRO A 202 -13.37 -2.06 -4.39
N SER A 203 -13.76 -3.33 -4.50
CA SER A 203 -15.15 -3.74 -4.57
C SER A 203 -15.75 -3.71 -3.16
N GLY A 204 -16.66 -2.77 -2.88
CA GLY A 204 -17.28 -2.55 -1.58
C GLY A 204 -17.23 -1.07 -1.18
N SER A 205 -18.24 -0.61 -0.44
CA SER A 205 -18.34 0.78 0.02
C SER A 205 -17.22 1.07 1.02
N ASN A 206 -16.12 1.63 0.51
CA ASN A 206 -15.20 2.61 1.11
C ASN A 206 -13.73 2.26 0.77
N VAL A 207 -13.08 3.15 0.03
CA VAL A 207 -11.65 3.40 0.23
C VAL A 207 -11.57 4.16 1.57
N PRO A 208 -10.91 3.62 2.61
CA PRO A 208 -10.82 4.29 3.91
C PRO A 208 -10.20 5.67 3.83
#